data_AF-A0AAU4IG38-F1
#
_entry.id   AF-A0AAU4IG38-F1
#
_cell.length_a   1.000
_cell.length_b   1.000
_cell.length_c   1.000
_cell.angle_alpha   90.00
_cell.angle_beta   90.00
_cell.angle_gamma   90.00
#
_symmetry.space_group_name_H-M   'P 1'
#
loop_
_entity.id
_entity.type
_entity.pdbx_description
1 polymer ?
#
loop_
_entity_poly.entity_id
_entity_poly.type
_entity_poly.pdbx_seq_one_letter_code
_entity_poly.pdbx_strand_id
1 'polypeptide(L)'
;MTKRTPHGDPTLPRLFGPEELARALGCSAWWVRDRARRRLIPFVYVGGAYRFTADHLAEIIRIHEERPATAAPSTEAPAPPRKPASVQARSAGRSGTSESRPRLVARPPRRLLNAQARYETAA
;
A
#
# COMPACT_ATOMS: atom_id res chain seq x y z
N MET A 1 31.67 2.35 31.10
CA MET A 1 31.76 2.50 29.63
C MET A 1 30.83 3.63 29.17
N THR A 2 31.34 4.85 29.10
CA THR A 2 30.59 6.02 28.62
C THR A 2 30.51 5.99 27.10
N LYS A 3 29.29 5.90 26.55
CA LYS A 3 29.09 5.98 25.10
C LYS A 3 29.35 7.42 24.68
N ARG A 4 30.36 7.64 23.84
CA ARG A 4 30.60 8.95 23.20
C ARG A 4 29.40 9.28 22.32
N THR A 5 28.64 10.29 22.72
CA THR A 5 27.61 10.90 21.87
C THR A 5 28.33 11.78 20.86
N PRO A 6 28.29 11.50 19.54
CA PRO A 6 28.88 12.40 18.56
C PRO A 6 28.05 13.68 18.54
N HIS A 7 28.61 14.78 19.04
CA HIS A 7 28.04 16.11 18.90
C HIS A 7 28.47 16.59 17.53
N GLY A 8 27.53 16.63 16.57
CA GLY A 8 27.78 17.17 15.25
C GLY A 8 27.95 18.67 15.32
N ASP A 9 28.84 19.22 14.49
CA ASP A 9 28.99 20.66 14.28
C ASP A 9 27.61 21.25 13.92
N PRO A 10 27.09 22.28 14.63
CA PRO A 10 25.73 22.78 14.43
C PRO A 10 25.50 23.38 13.02
N THR A 11 26.56 23.57 12.25
CA THR A 11 26.51 24.09 10.88
C THR A 11 26.06 23.04 9.86
N LEU A 12 26.23 21.74 10.15
CA LEU A 12 25.90 20.66 9.23
C LEU A 12 24.86 19.71 9.82
N PRO A 13 23.77 19.40 9.08
CA PRO A 13 22.73 18.52 9.58
C PRO A 13 23.26 17.11 9.80
N ARG A 14 23.06 16.58 11.02
CA ARG A 14 23.44 15.21 11.36
C ARG A 14 22.54 14.20 10.64
N LEU A 15 23.19 13.23 9.99
CA LEU A 15 22.51 12.12 9.33
C LEU A 15 22.53 10.86 10.20
N PHE A 16 21.37 10.23 10.34
CA PHE A 16 21.16 8.97 11.04
C PHE A 16 21.13 7.80 10.07
N GLY A 17 21.69 6.67 10.51
CA GLY A 17 21.55 5.39 9.81
C GLY A 17 20.21 4.71 10.11
N PRO A 18 19.83 3.69 9.32
CA PRO A 18 18.58 2.97 9.52
C PRO A 18 18.50 2.26 10.88
N GLU A 19 19.63 1.78 11.43
CA GLU A 19 19.68 1.14 12.75
C GLU A 19 19.49 2.15 13.88
N GLU A 20 19.98 3.37 13.69
CA GLU A 20 19.83 4.44 14.67
C GLU A 20 18.39 4.96 14.68
N LEU A 21 17.79 5.11 13.50
CA LEU A 21 16.38 5.46 13.36
C LEU A 21 15.46 4.38 13.96
N ALA A 22 15.78 3.11 13.71
CA ALA A 22 15.05 1.98 14.26
C ALA A 22 15.08 1.97 15.80
N ARG A 23 16.24 2.25 16.41
CA ARG A 23 16.36 2.41 17.87
C ARG A 23 15.54 3.59 18.39
N ALA A 24 15.54 4.72 17.68
CA ALA A 24 14.77 5.91 18.07
C ALA A 24 13.25 5.65 18.02
N LEU A 25 12.78 4.89 17.02
CA LEU A 25 11.37 4.55 16.83
C LEU A 25 10.92 3.30 17.61
N GLY A 26 11.84 2.54 18.22
CA GLY A 26 11.52 1.25 18.84
C GLY A 26 11.12 0.15 17.84
N CYS A 27 11.56 0.26 16.59
CA CYS A 27 11.21 -0.63 15.49
C CYS A 27 12.43 -1.46 15.02
N SER A 28 12.22 -2.39 14.10
CA SER A 28 13.33 -3.16 13.49
C SER A 28 14.02 -2.36 12.36
N ALA A 29 15.33 -2.52 12.22
CA ALA A 29 16.08 -1.89 11.11
C ALA A 29 15.60 -2.40 9.73
N TRP A 30 15.09 -3.62 9.66
CA TRP A 30 14.47 -4.16 8.45
C TRP A 30 13.23 -3.36 8.06
N TRP A 31 12.34 -3.03 9.00
CA TRP A 31 11.16 -2.22 8.72
C TRP A 31 11.53 -0.85 8.14
N VAL A 32 12.53 -0.18 8.72
CA VAL A 32 13.01 1.12 8.22
C VAL A 32 13.53 1.00 6.79
N ARG A 33 14.35 -0.02 6.51
CA ARG A 33 14.88 -0.27 5.17
C ARG A 33 13.78 -0.64 4.17
N ASP A 34 12.80 -1.45 4.57
CA ASP A 34 11.65 -1.83 3.73
C ASP A 34 10.78 -0.60 3.39
N ARG A 35 10.44 0.22 4.38
CA ARG A 35 9.66 1.44 4.17
C ARG A 35 10.39 2.43 3.25
N ALA A 36 11.70 2.60 3.42
CA ALA A 36 12.50 3.45 2.54
C ALA A 36 12.56 2.89 1.10
N ARG A 37 12.78 1.57 0.94
CA ARG A 37 12.76 0.90 -0.37
C ARG A 37 11.43 1.08 -1.10
N ARG A 38 10.33 1.02 -0.37
CA ARG A 38 8.97 1.21 -0.90
C ARG A 38 8.58 2.69 -1.04
N ARG A 39 9.47 3.62 -0.70
CA ARG A 39 9.25 5.07 -0.72
C ARG A 39 8.03 5.51 0.10
N LEU A 40 7.82 4.87 1.24
CA LEU A 40 6.70 5.14 2.15
C LEU A 40 7.08 6.07 3.32
N ILE A 41 8.36 6.37 3.47
CA ILE A 41 8.88 7.31 4.47
C ILE A 41 9.88 8.26 3.79
N PRO A 42 10.07 9.49 4.31
CA PRO A 42 11.11 10.39 3.82
C PRO A 42 12.51 9.84 4.12
N PHE A 43 13.42 9.96 3.15
CA PHE A 43 14.82 9.53 3.27
C PHE A 43 15.73 10.36 2.36
N VAL A 44 17.02 10.39 2.70
CA VAL A 44 18.10 10.82 1.80
C VAL A 44 18.82 9.57 1.30
N TYR A 45 19.13 9.50 0.01
CA TYR A 45 19.92 8.41 -0.56
C TYR A 45 21.28 8.92 -1.01
N VAL A 46 22.34 8.54 -0.28
CA VAL A 46 23.72 8.99 -0.53
C VAL A 46 24.67 7.82 -0.34
N GLY A 47 25.62 7.65 -1.27
CA GLY A 47 26.64 6.59 -1.18
C GLY A 47 26.05 5.18 -1.13
N GLY A 48 24.90 4.95 -1.78
CA GLY A 48 24.21 3.66 -1.80
C GLY A 48 23.43 3.32 -0.52
N ALA A 49 23.38 4.21 0.46
CA ALA A 49 22.74 3.99 1.76
C ALA A 49 21.60 4.97 2.02
N TYR A 50 20.56 4.48 2.71
CA TYR A 50 19.50 5.32 3.24
C TYR A 50 19.97 6.07 4.48
N ARG A 51 19.73 7.37 4.52
CA ARG A 51 20.05 8.28 5.61
C ARG A 51 18.83 9.11 5.99
N PHE A 52 18.80 9.55 7.24
CA PHE A 52 17.66 10.26 7.79
C PHE A 52 18.13 11.49 8.57
N THR A 53 17.37 12.57 8.51
CA THR A 53 17.56 13.75 9.36
C THR A 53 16.62 13.69 10.56
N ALA A 54 16.78 14.63 11.50
CA ALA A 54 15.82 14.79 12.59
C ALA A 54 14.42 15.15 12.07
N ASP A 55 14.35 15.95 10.99
CA ASP A 55 13.08 16.32 10.37
C ASP A 55 12.36 15.11 9.75
N HIS A 56 13.10 14.23 9.08
CA HIS A 56 12.53 12.98 8.57
C HIS A 56 11.95 12.13 9.69
N LEU A 57 12.61 12.07 10.86
CA LEU A 57 12.07 11.34 12.01
C LEU A 57 10.75 11.95 12.49
N ALA A 58 10.68 13.27 12.61
CA ALA A 58 9.44 13.97 13.02
C ALA A 58 8.30 13.74 12.01
N GLU A 59 8.61 13.75 10.72
CA GLU A 59 7.64 13.49 9.66
C GLU A 59 7.16 12.03 9.65
N ILE A 60 8.05 11.07 9.87
CA ILE A 60 7.69 9.65 10.02
C ILE A 60 6.72 9.46 11.17
N ILE A 61 6.99 10.09 12.32
CA ILE A 61 6.09 10.05 13.49
C ILE A 61 4.73 10.60 13.10
N ARG A 62 4.68 11.75 12.44
CA ARG A 62 3.42 12.38 12.00
C ARG A 62 2.61 11.52 11.04
N ILE A 63 3.26 10.82 10.10
CA ILE A 63 2.58 9.94 9.13
C ILE A 63 1.95 8.73 9.84
N HIS A 64 2.59 8.23 10.90
CA HIS A 64 2.18 7.03 11.62
C HIS A 64 1.47 7.29 12.95
N GLU A 65 1.15 8.55 13.26
CA GLU A 65 0.42 8.95 14.45
C GLU A 65 -1.08 8.63 14.28
N GLU A 66 -1.59 7.62 14.96
CA GLU A 66 -3.03 7.43 15.14
C GLU A 66 -3.50 8.30 16.30
N ARG A 67 -4.17 9.42 16.00
CA ARG A 67 -4.77 10.26 17.03
C ARG A 67 -6.05 9.61 17.54
N PRO A 68 -6.17 9.31 18.84
CA PRO A 68 -7.43 8.85 19.38
C PRO A 68 -8.49 9.90 19.09
N ALA A 69 -9.61 9.47 18.50
CA ALA A 69 -10.78 10.30 18.32
C ALA A 69 -11.34 10.65 19.69
N THR A 70 -10.77 11.66 20.35
CA THR A 70 -11.48 12.34 21.43
C THR A 70 -12.71 12.92 20.76
N ALA A 71 -13.87 12.41 21.16
CA ALA A 71 -15.17 12.79 20.62
C ALA A 71 -15.31 14.32 20.57
N ALA A 72 -15.09 14.90 19.40
CA ALA A 72 -15.60 16.20 19.03
C ALA A 72 -16.71 15.94 18.01
N PRO A 73 -17.89 16.55 18.18
CA PRO A 73 -19.08 16.22 17.40
C PRO A 73 -18.79 16.43 15.91
N SER A 74 -19.11 15.42 15.10
CA SER A 74 -19.20 15.55 13.65
C SER A 74 -20.04 16.79 13.32
N THR A 75 -19.39 17.88 12.95
CA THR A 75 -20.03 18.87 12.08
C THR A 75 -19.97 18.27 10.69
N GLU A 76 -20.88 17.32 10.47
CA GLU A 76 -21.20 16.78 9.16
C GLU A 76 -21.80 17.92 8.34
N ALA A 77 -21.01 18.46 7.42
CA ALA A 77 -21.55 19.35 6.41
C ALA A 77 -22.56 18.54 5.56
N PRO A 78 -23.79 19.05 5.33
CA PRO A 78 -24.82 18.26 4.67
C PRO A 78 -24.46 18.05 3.20
N ALA A 79 -24.20 16.79 2.82
CA ALA A 79 -24.20 16.37 1.43
C ALA A 79 -25.64 16.43 0.87
N PRO A 80 -25.87 16.97 -0.33
CA PRO A 80 -27.23 17.14 -0.87
C PRO A 80 -27.91 15.79 -1.17
N PRO A 81 -29.23 15.68 -0.96
CA PRO A 81 -29.95 14.43 -1.13
C PRO A 81 -30.09 14.05 -2.60
N ARG A 82 -29.49 12.92 -3.00
CA ARG A 82 -29.79 12.27 -4.28
C ARG A 82 -31.15 11.57 -4.15
N LYS A 83 -32.16 12.13 -4.82
CA LYS A 83 -33.53 11.61 -4.91
C LYS A 83 -33.55 10.18 -5.50
N PRO A 84 -34.34 9.24 -4.95
CA PRO A 84 -34.56 7.96 -5.59
C PRO A 84 -35.62 8.10 -6.69
N ALA A 85 -35.24 7.92 -7.96
CA ALA A 85 -36.22 7.80 -9.03
C ALA A 85 -36.70 6.35 -9.12
N SER A 86 -37.97 6.17 -8.76
CA SER A 86 -38.72 4.92 -8.90
C SER A 86 -38.96 4.55 -10.37
N VAL A 87 -38.90 3.25 -10.59
CA VAL A 87 -39.33 2.41 -11.72
C VAL A 87 -40.46 3.01 -12.60
N GLN A 88 -40.23 3.04 -13.92
CA GLN A 88 -41.30 2.76 -14.88
C GLN A 88 -40.77 2.15 -16.18
N ALA A 89 -41.21 0.93 -16.43
CA ALA A 89 -40.93 0.12 -17.60
C ALA A 89 -41.50 0.76 -18.87
N ARG A 90 -40.71 0.80 -19.95
CA ARG A 90 -41.20 0.64 -21.33
C ARG A 90 -40.15 -0.08 -22.19
N SER A 91 -40.54 -1.26 -22.63
CA SER A 91 -39.95 -2.08 -23.67
C SER A 91 -39.83 -1.31 -25.00
N ALA A 92 -38.69 -1.48 -25.68
CA ALA A 92 -38.55 -1.70 -27.13
C ALA A 92 -37.20 -1.17 -27.66
N GLY A 93 -36.30 -2.10 -28.00
CA GLY A 93 -35.38 -2.02 -29.13
C GLY A 93 -34.35 -0.88 -29.16
N ARG A 94 -33.08 -1.23 -28.91
CA ARG A 94 -32.03 -1.23 -29.94
C ARG A 94 -30.68 -1.69 -29.39
N SER A 95 -30.09 -2.60 -30.13
CA SER A 95 -28.79 -3.22 -29.97
C SER A 95 -27.66 -2.20 -29.85
N GLY A 96 -26.70 -2.46 -28.95
CA GLY A 96 -25.50 -1.65 -28.79
C GLY A 96 -24.51 -2.32 -27.83
N THR A 97 -23.80 -3.33 -28.35
CA THR A 97 -22.47 -3.81 -27.90
C THR A 97 -22.16 -3.74 -26.40
N SER A 98 -22.63 -4.76 -25.68
CA SER A 98 -22.02 -5.18 -24.41
C SER A 98 -20.59 -5.62 -24.67
N GLU A 99 -19.61 -4.86 -24.18
CA GLU A 99 -18.20 -5.28 -24.12
C GLU A 99 -18.10 -6.64 -23.43
N SER A 100 -17.81 -7.66 -24.23
CA SER A 100 -17.71 -9.05 -23.81
C SER A 100 -16.46 -9.21 -22.95
N ARG A 101 -16.63 -9.18 -21.63
CA ARG A 101 -15.55 -9.55 -20.70
C ARG A 101 -15.34 -11.07 -20.76
N PRO A 102 -14.12 -11.56 -21.01
CA PRO A 102 -13.86 -13.00 -21.03
C PRO A 102 -14.14 -13.61 -19.65
N ARG A 103 -15.10 -14.53 -19.60
CA ARG A 103 -15.42 -15.27 -18.39
C ARG A 103 -14.30 -16.27 -18.12
N LEU A 104 -13.63 -16.13 -16.97
CA LEU A 104 -12.66 -17.13 -16.52
C LEU A 104 -13.39 -18.45 -16.28
N VAL A 105 -12.96 -19.50 -16.98
CA VAL A 105 -13.46 -20.86 -16.80
C VAL A 105 -12.35 -21.67 -16.14
N ALA A 106 -12.70 -22.49 -15.16
CA ALA A 106 -11.77 -23.41 -14.53
C ALA A 106 -11.21 -24.41 -15.56
N ARG A 107 -9.90 -24.60 -15.59
CA ARG A 107 -9.28 -25.64 -16.42
C ARG A 107 -9.51 -27.02 -15.79
N PRO A 108 -10.03 -28.01 -16.54
CA PRO A 108 -10.16 -29.37 -16.03
C PRO A 108 -8.78 -30.03 -15.80
N PRO A 109 -8.67 -30.95 -14.83
CA PRO A 109 -7.40 -31.57 -14.46
C PRO A 109 -6.83 -32.46 -15.57
N ARG A 110 -5.51 -32.39 -15.80
CA ARG A 110 -4.79 -33.06 -16.91
C ARG A 110 -4.99 -34.58 -16.98
N ARG A 111 -5.37 -35.23 -15.87
CA ARG A 111 -5.61 -36.68 -15.84
C ARG A 111 -6.78 -37.10 -16.74
N LEU A 112 -7.78 -36.24 -16.93
CA LEU A 112 -8.92 -36.50 -17.83
C LEU A 112 -8.53 -36.41 -19.31
N LEU A 113 -7.65 -35.48 -19.69
CA LEU A 113 -7.18 -35.34 -21.08
C LEU A 113 -6.34 -36.55 -21.55
N ASN A 114 -5.49 -37.09 -20.68
CA ASN A 114 -4.64 -38.24 -21.05
C ASN A 114 -5.40 -39.57 -21.13
N ALA A 115 -6.60 -39.62 -20.54
CA ALA A 115 -7.45 -40.79 -20.68
C ALA A 115 -8.04 -40.78 -22.11
N GLN A 116 -8.57 -39.64 -22.58
CA GLN A 116 -9.18 -39.46 -23.92
C GLN A 116 -8.26 -39.83 -25.09
N ALA A 117 -6.99 -39.44 -25.03
CA ALA A 117 -6.03 -39.76 -26.09
C ALA A 117 -5.68 -41.26 -26.21
N ARG A 118 -5.96 -42.08 -25.18
CA ARG A 118 -5.60 -43.50 -25.19
C ARG A 118 -6.64 -44.41 -25.84
N TYR A 119 -7.85 -43.90 -26.14
CA TYR A 119 -8.90 -44.67 -26.81
C TYR A 119 -9.14 -44.27 -28.26
N GLU A 120 -8.49 -43.22 -28.77
CA GLU A 120 -8.59 -42.77 -30.17
C GLU A 120 -7.49 -43.34 -31.10
N THR A 121 -6.55 -44.13 -30.56
CA THR A 121 -5.45 -44.74 -31.35
C THR A 121 -5.64 -46.25 -31.56
N ALA A 122 -6.88 -46.72 -31.60
CA ALA A 122 -7.23 -48.09 -31.97
C ALA A 122 -8.46 -48.09 -32.90
N ALA A 123 -8.25 -47.65 -34.14
CA ALA A 123 -9.10 -47.90 -35.31
C ALA A 123 -8.20 -48.07 -36.53
#